data_AF-M3VB09-F1
#
_entry.id   AF-M3VB09-F1
#
_cell.length_a   1.000
_cell.length_b   1.000
_cell.length_c   1.000
_cell.angle_alpha   90.00
_cell.angle_beta   90.00
_cell.angle_gamma   90.00
#
_symmetry.space_group_name_H-M   'P 1'
#
loop_
_entity.id
_entity.type
_entity.pdbx_description
1 polymer ?
#
loop_
_entity_poly.entity_id
_entity_poly.type
_entity_poly.pdbx_seq_one_letter_code
_entity_poly.pdbx_strand_id
1 'polypeptide(L)'
;MSAGQVGISLIPGMAVRGMVVDDRGRRFINEDVYPGLIGQAALFKHGLRVWVILDEEAFEAVPEVERWGVRPHHVAETLAELEAEIGMPDGSLVSTVGEYNRHAENGDDPYFHKAPEWVRPLRSPFAAINVRRGIVPPEHGGSSGGAEVFTIGGLRTSTEGEVSELDGRPIPGLYGAGRATSGLHSWGYISGTSLGDGTFFGRRAGIAAARRSSTSTE
;
A
#
# COMPACT_ATOMS: atom_id res chain seq x y z
N MET A 1 10.22 16.92 1.02
CA MET A 1 8.96 16.15 0.88
C MET A 1 9.32 14.76 0.38
N SER A 2 9.12 13.74 1.21
CA SER A 2 9.39 12.35 0.84
C SER A 2 8.23 11.83 0.00
N ALA A 3 8.36 11.95 -1.31
CA ALA A 3 7.33 11.52 -2.25
C ALA A 3 7.69 10.11 -2.74
N GLY A 4 7.09 9.09 -2.13
CA GLY A 4 7.25 7.69 -2.52
C GLY A 4 5.91 6.97 -2.49
N GLN A 5 5.69 6.10 -3.46
CA GLN A 5 4.59 5.15 -3.42
C GLN A 5 5.09 3.86 -2.77
N VAL A 6 4.28 3.31 -1.88
CA VAL A 6 4.60 2.09 -1.12
C VAL A 6 3.57 1.03 -1.49
N GLY A 7 4.00 -0.04 -2.14
CA GLY A 7 3.27 -1.30 -2.17
C GLY A 7 3.64 -2.10 -0.93
N ILE A 8 2.66 -2.76 -0.31
CA ILE A 8 2.91 -3.66 0.82
C ILE A 8 2.36 -5.05 0.52
N SER A 9 2.91 -6.04 1.20
CA SER A 9 2.47 -7.43 1.17
C SER A 9 1.19 -7.62 1.98
N LEU A 10 0.12 -7.09 1.41
CA LEU A 10 -1.23 -7.10 1.97
C LEU A 10 -2.19 -7.56 0.87
N ILE A 11 -2.90 -8.65 1.13
CA ILE A 11 -3.94 -9.16 0.22
C ILE A 11 -5.20 -8.30 0.45
N PRO A 12 -5.68 -7.52 -0.54
CA PRO A 12 -6.80 -6.60 -0.33
C PRO A 12 -8.05 -7.31 0.17
N GLY A 13 -8.35 -8.50 -0.36
CA GLY A 13 -9.50 -9.31 0.07
C GLY A 13 -9.47 -9.68 1.55
N MET A 14 -8.29 -9.93 2.12
CA MET A 14 -8.10 -10.23 3.54
C MET A 14 -8.20 -8.96 4.39
N ALA A 15 -7.55 -7.87 3.96
CA ALA A 15 -7.55 -6.62 4.70
C ALA A 15 -8.95 -6.02 4.84
N VAL A 16 -9.72 -6.02 3.75
CA VAL A 16 -11.05 -5.42 3.74
C VAL A 16 -12.05 -6.17 4.63
N ARG A 17 -11.98 -7.51 4.66
CA ARG A 17 -12.82 -8.39 5.50
C ARG A 17 -12.36 -8.48 6.95
N GLY A 18 -11.12 -8.10 7.23
CA GLY A 18 -10.52 -8.02 8.56
C GLY A 18 -10.34 -6.57 9.00
N MET A 19 -9.18 -6.29 9.60
CA MET A 19 -8.72 -4.94 9.87
C MET A 19 -7.19 -4.85 9.82
N VAL A 20 -6.67 -3.64 9.57
CA VAL A 20 -5.24 -3.37 9.63
C VAL A 20 -4.96 -2.59 10.90
N VAL A 21 -4.06 -3.12 11.74
CA VAL A 21 -3.69 -2.52 13.01
C VAL A 21 -2.20 -2.23 13.09
N ASP A 22 -1.83 -1.23 13.88
CA ASP A 22 -0.44 -0.95 14.21
C ASP A 22 0.13 -1.91 15.27
N ASP A 23 1.40 -1.70 15.66
CA ASP A 23 2.08 -2.46 16.71
C ASP A 23 1.49 -2.30 18.12
N ARG A 24 0.44 -1.48 18.28
CA ARG A 24 -0.29 -1.26 19.52
C ARG A 24 -1.75 -1.72 19.42
N GLY A 25 -2.08 -2.53 18.41
CA GLY A 25 -3.40 -3.11 18.23
C GLY A 25 -4.48 -2.12 17.79
N ARG A 26 -4.10 -0.94 17.27
CA ARG A 26 -5.05 0.12 16.88
C ARG A 26 -5.25 0.17 15.38
N ARG A 27 -6.50 0.24 14.94
CA ARG A 27 -6.83 0.62 13.56
C ARG A 27 -6.36 2.04 13.28
N PHE A 28 -5.90 2.30 12.07
CA PHE A 28 -5.39 3.62 11.67
C PHE A 28 -5.86 4.07 10.28
N ILE A 29 -6.60 3.23 9.55
CA ILE A 29 -7.08 3.52 8.21
C ILE A 29 -8.32 2.67 7.88
N ASN A 30 -9.12 3.15 6.95
CA ASN A 30 -10.16 2.37 6.28
C ASN A 30 -9.49 1.32 5.38
N GLU A 31 -9.80 0.04 5.57
CA GLU A 31 -9.17 -1.07 4.84
C GLU A 31 -9.71 -1.28 3.40
N ASP A 32 -10.77 -0.58 3.02
CA ASP A 32 -11.35 -0.58 1.66
C ASP A 32 -10.72 0.48 0.72
N VAL A 33 -9.73 1.22 1.21
CA VAL A 33 -9.02 2.20 0.37
C VAL A 33 -8.01 1.52 -0.55
N TYR A 34 -7.52 2.28 -1.53
CA TYR A 34 -6.42 1.83 -2.39
C TYR A 34 -5.24 1.29 -1.55
N PRO A 35 -4.76 0.05 -1.78
CA PRO A 35 -3.71 -0.57 -0.95
C PRO A 35 -2.43 0.27 -0.83
N GLY A 36 -2.15 1.10 -1.83
CA GLY A 36 -1.03 2.03 -1.79
C GLY A 36 -1.14 3.10 -0.70
N LEU A 37 -2.36 3.50 -0.30
CA LEU A 37 -2.58 4.41 0.83
C LEU A 37 -2.33 3.70 2.16
N ILE A 38 -2.74 2.44 2.28
CA ILE A 38 -2.44 1.59 3.44
C ILE A 38 -0.92 1.43 3.56
N GLY A 39 -0.23 1.14 2.46
CA GLY A 39 1.23 1.02 2.43
C GLY A 39 1.96 2.30 2.86
N GLN A 40 1.52 3.47 2.37
CA GLN A 40 2.08 4.75 2.79
C GLN A 40 1.86 5.03 4.28
N ALA A 41 0.64 4.80 4.79
CA ALA A 41 0.35 4.96 6.21
C ALA A 41 1.18 3.99 7.06
N ALA A 42 1.23 2.71 6.67
CA ALA A 42 2.03 1.69 7.34
C ALA A 42 3.51 2.05 7.40
N LEU A 43 4.13 2.48 6.29
CA LEU A 43 5.54 2.84 6.27
C LEU A 43 5.81 4.16 7.01
N PHE A 44 5.17 5.25 6.59
CA PHE A 44 5.54 6.59 7.05
C PHE A 44 5.07 6.91 8.47
N LYS A 45 3.99 6.28 8.95
CA LYS A 45 3.47 6.52 10.30
C LYS A 45 3.81 5.40 11.28
N HIS A 46 3.91 4.15 10.81
CA HIS A 46 4.06 2.97 11.67
C HIS A 46 5.36 2.17 11.42
N GLY A 47 6.22 2.59 10.47
CA GLY A 47 7.48 1.90 10.18
C GLY A 47 7.31 0.44 9.74
N LEU A 48 6.23 0.14 9.01
CA LEU A 48 5.80 -1.19 8.57
C LEU A 48 5.51 -2.19 9.70
N ARG A 49 5.43 -1.73 10.95
CA ARG A 49 5.01 -2.56 12.08
C ARG A 49 3.50 -2.55 12.16
N VAL A 50 2.89 -3.27 11.21
CA VAL A 50 1.44 -3.39 11.06
C VAL A 50 1.06 -4.84 10.82
N TRP A 51 -0.14 -5.20 11.24
CA TRP A 51 -0.70 -6.53 11.13
C TRP A 51 -2.06 -6.47 10.44
N VAL A 52 -2.36 -7.50 9.64
CA VAL A 52 -3.75 -7.77 9.25
C VAL A 52 -4.33 -8.74 10.27
N ILE A 53 -5.44 -8.34 10.89
CA ILE A 53 -6.21 -9.17 11.83
C ILE A 53 -7.50 -9.57 11.13
N LEU A 54 -7.80 -10.86 11.12
CA LEU A 54 -8.99 -11.41 10.48
C LEU A 54 -9.41 -12.69 11.20
N ASP A 55 -10.55 -13.24 10.83
CA ASP A 55 -11.00 -14.56 11.31
C ASP A 55 -11.02 -15.59 10.18
N GLU A 56 -11.38 -16.82 10.53
CA GLU A 56 -11.44 -17.95 9.59
C GLU A 56 -12.36 -17.66 8.40
N GLU A 57 -13.57 -17.12 8.64
CA GLU A 57 -14.52 -16.80 7.57
C GLU A 57 -13.94 -15.78 6.59
N ALA A 58 -13.30 -14.71 7.09
CA ALA A 58 -12.66 -13.70 6.26
C ALA A 58 -11.48 -14.26 5.45
N PHE A 59 -10.71 -15.18 6.03
CA PHE A 59 -9.58 -15.82 5.36
C PHE A 59 -10.05 -16.76 4.25
N GLU A 60 -11.04 -17.59 4.55
CA GLU A 60 -11.57 -18.59 3.60
C GLU A 60 -12.37 -17.95 2.46
N ALA A 61 -12.98 -16.79 2.69
CA ALA A 61 -13.67 -16.04 1.65
C ALA A 61 -12.76 -15.53 0.52
N VAL A 62 -11.43 -15.51 0.73
CA VAL A 62 -10.45 -15.21 -0.33
C VAL A 62 -10.07 -16.51 -1.04
N PRO A 63 -10.26 -16.65 -2.36
CA PRO A 63 -9.87 -17.86 -3.08
C PRO A 63 -8.38 -18.17 -2.91
N GLU A 64 -8.00 -19.45 -2.75
CA GLU A 64 -6.61 -19.84 -2.48
C GLU A 64 -5.60 -19.28 -3.51
N VAL A 65 -5.99 -19.24 -4.79
CA VAL A 65 -5.18 -18.68 -5.88
C VAL A 65 -4.91 -17.17 -5.74
N GLU A 66 -5.77 -16.45 -5.02
CA GLU A 66 -5.64 -15.02 -4.71
C GLU A 66 -4.92 -14.76 -3.39
N ARG A 67 -4.72 -15.79 -2.56
CA ARG A 67 -3.93 -15.67 -1.32
C ARG A 67 -2.44 -15.56 -1.60
N TRP A 68 -1.99 -15.94 -2.82
CA TRP A 68 -0.58 -15.92 -3.25
C TRP A 68 0.37 -16.61 -2.25
N GLY A 69 -0.09 -17.72 -1.65
CA GLY A 69 0.69 -18.47 -0.67
C GLY A 69 0.77 -17.83 0.72
N VAL A 70 0.15 -16.67 0.96
CA VAL A 70 0.06 -16.07 2.30
C VAL A 70 -0.73 -17.01 3.21
N ARG A 71 -0.20 -17.22 4.41
CA ARG A 71 -0.86 -17.91 5.53
C ARG A 71 -0.79 -17.02 6.78
N PRO A 72 -1.76 -17.16 7.71
CA PRO A 72 -1.64 -16.57 9.03
C PRO A 72 -0.32 -16.97 9.69
N HIS A 73 0.31 -16.00 10.34
CA HIS A 73 1.53 -16.25 11.12
C HIS A 73 1.18 -16.77 12.51
N HIS A 74 0.04 -16.33 13.02
CA HIS A 74 -0.50 -16.65 14.33
C HIS A 74 -1.99 -16.89 14.17
N VAL A 75 -2.50 -17.88 14.90
CA VAL A 75 -3.93 -18.21 14.99
C VAL A 75 -4.23 -18.53 16.44
N ALA A 76 -5.28 -17.94 16.99
CA ALA A 76 -5.68 -18.14 18.37
C ALA A 76 -7.20 -18.14 18.53
N GLU A 77 -7.70 -18.83 19.55
CA GLU A 77 -9.14 -18.88 19.88
C GLU A 77 -9.60 -17.58 20.57
N THR A 78 -8.67 -16.84 21.16
CA THR A 78 -8.98 -15.58 21.81
C THR A 78 -8.05 -14.47 21.34
N LEU A 79 -8.58 -13.24 21.34
CA LEU A 79 -7.79 -12.05 21.03
C LEU A 79 -6.68 -11.81 22.06
N ALA A 80 -6.88 -12.19 23.32
CA ALA A 80 -5.87 -12.06 24.37
C ALA A 80 -4.67 -12.99 24.13
N GLU A 81 -4.91 -14.23 23.67
CA GLU A 81 -3.83 -15.11 23.21
C GLU A 81 -3.12 -14.54 21.99
N LEU A 82 -3.89 -14.04 21.00
CA LEU A 82 -3.32 -13.44 19.79
C LEU A 82 -2.43 -12.23 20.11
N GLU A 83 -2.85 -11.35 21.03
CA GLU A 83 -2.07 -10.19 21.51
C GLU A 83 -0.71 -10.64 22.06
N ALA A 84 -0.73 -11.64 22.94
CA ALA A 84 0.47 -12.16 23.58
C ALA A 84 1.43 -12.76 22.53
N GLU A 85 0.91 -13.49 21.54
CA GLU A 85 1.71 -14.10 20.48
C GLU A 85 2.38 -13.08 19.56
N ILE A 86 1.67 -12.00 19.19
CA ILE A 86 2.19 -10.97 18.27
C ILE A 86 2.87 -9.80 19.00
N GLY A 87 2.95 -9.85 20.33
CA GLY A 87 3.65 -8.88 21.17
C GLY A 87 2.94 -7.53 21.30
N MET A 88 1.61 -7.52 21.27
CA MET A 88 0.80 -6.32 21.50
C MET A 88 0.57 -6.05 23.00
N PRO A 89 0.27 -4.80 23.39
CA PRO A 89 -0.11 -4.49 24.77
C PRO A 89 -1.40 -5.21 25.17
N ASP A 90 -1.42 -5.74 26.40
CA ASP A 90 -2.56 -6.44 26.97
C ASP A 90 -3.88 -5.65 26.81
N GLY A 91 -4.88 -6.29 26.22
CA GLY A 91 -6.22 -5.76 26.03
C GLY A 91 -6.38 -4.73 24.91
N SER A 92 -5.31 -4.34 24.22
CA SER A 92 -5.35 -3.32 23.17
C SER A 92 -6.13 -3.77 21.92
N LEU A 93 -5.88 -4.98 21.43
CA LEU A 93 -6.58 -5.59 20.32
C LEU A 93 -7.98 -6.07 20.75
N VAL A 94 -8.12 -6.63 21.96
CA VAL A 94 -9.43 -6.99 22.54
C VAL A 94 -10.36 -5.78 22.55
N SER A 95 -9.87 -4.62 23.00
CA SER A 95 -10.65 -3.39 23.01
C SER A 95 -10.98 -2.93 21.59
N THR A 96 -10.01 -2.96 20.67
CA THR A 96 -10.18 -2.49 19.29
C THR A 96 -11.18 -3.35 18.51
N VAL A 97 -11.02 -4.67 18.53
CA VAL A 97 -11.95 -5.60 17.87
C VAL A 97 -13.31 -5.58 18.56
N GLY A 98 -13.36 -5.50 19.89
CA GLY A 98 -14.61 -5.40 20.64
C GLY A 98 -15.42 -4.15 20.29
N GLU A 99 -14.77 -2.98 20.16
CA GLU A 99 -15.42 -1.75 19.70
C GLU A 99 -15.87 -1.85 18.24
N TYR A 100 -15.00 -2.35 17.35
CA TYR A 100 -15.36 -2.56 15.95
C TYR A 100 -16.58 -3.49 15.81
N ASN A 101 -16.56 -4.63 16.48
CA ASN A 101 -17.65 -5.61 16.43
C ASN A 101 -18.98 -5.01 16.91
N ARG A 102 -18.99 -4.18 17.96
CA ARG A 102 -20.23 -3.52 18.43
C ARG A 102 -20.90 -2.66 17.36
N HIS A 103 -20.12 -1.91 16.59
CA HIS A 103 -20.65 -1.11 15.48
C HIS A 103 -20.98 -1.97 14.28
N ALA A 104 -20.16 -3.00 14.01
CA ALA A 104 -20.34 -3.90 12.90
C ALA A 104 -21.61 -4.76 13.00
N GLU A 105 -22.10 -5.07 14.20
CA GLU A 105 -23.43 -5.70 14.40
C GLU A 105 -24.57 -4.84 13.82
N ASN A 106 -24.38 -3.52 13.70
CA ASN A 106 -25.33 -2.60 13.06
C ASN A 106 -24.94 -2.24 11.61
N GLY A 107 -23.90 -2.87 11.05
CA GLY A 107 -23.41 -2.60 9.71
C GLY A 107 -22.69 -1.24 9.56
N ASP A 108 -22.16 -0.68 10.64
CA ASP A 108 -21.49 0.63 10.63
C ASP A 108 -20.02 0.57 11.08
N ASP A 109 -19.21 1.50 10.57
CA ASP A 109 -17.84 1.77 10.99
C ASP A 109 -17.68 3.28 11.19
N PRO A 110 -18.03 3.82 12.36
CA PRO A 110 -18.09 5.27 12.57
C PRO A 110 -16.71 5.94 12.57
N TYR A 111 -15.63 5.18 12.74
CA TYR A 111 -14.27 5.72 12.86
C TYR A 111 -13.56 5.85 11.52
N PHE A 112 -13.70 4.85 10.64
CA PHE A 112 -13.00 4.81 9.37
C PHE A 112 -13.92 4.74 8.16
N HIS A 113 -15.23 4.58 8.36
CA HIS A 113 -16.24 4.58 7.29
C HIS A 113 -15.95 3.53 6.22
N LYS A 114 -15.52 2.33 6.64
CA LYS A 114 -15.43 1.16 5.76
C LYS A 114 -16.78 0.92 5.09
N ALA A 115 -16.77 0.55 3.81
CA ALA A 115 -18.00 0.37 3.05
C ALA A 115 -18.89 -0.70 3.71
N PRO A 116 -20.22 -0.47 3.84
CA PRO A 116 -21.10 -1.33 4.63
C PRO A 116 -21.09 -2.81 4.25
N GLU A 117 -20.85 -3.15 2.97
CA GLU A 117 -20.74 -4.52 2.48
C GLU A 117 -19.55 -5.31 3.08
N TRP A 118 -18.55 -4.61 3.61
CA TRP A 118 -17.37 -5.20 4.25
C TRP A 118 -17.42 -5.11 5.77
N VAL A 119 -18.36 -4.36 6.32
CA VAL A 119 -18.52 -4.21 7.76
C VAL A 119 -19.23 -5.44 8.31
N ARG A 120 -18.50 -6.22 9.10
CA ARG A 120 -18.99 -7.42 9.77
C ARG A 120 -18.22 -7.67 11.06
N PRO A 121 -18.83 -8.30 12.09
CA PRO A 121 -18.10 -8.72 13.28
C PRO A 121 -17.05 -9.80 12.95
N LEU A 122 -15.88 -9.70 13.58
CA LEU A 122 -14.85 -10.75 13.57
C LEU A 122 -15.09 -11.75 14.70
N ARG A 123 -14.95 -13.04 14.45
CA ARG A 123 -15.24 -14.12 15.40
C ARG A 123 -14.05 -15.08 15.56
N SER A 124 -14.06 -15.88 16.63
CA SER A 124 -13.06 -16.94 16.81
C SER A 124 -13.17 -18.00 15.70
N PRO A 125 -12.06 -18.61 15.24
CA PRO A 125 -10.67 -18.30 15.58
C PRO A 125 -10.13 -17.07 14.85
N PHE A 126 -9.23 -16.35 15.52
CA PHE A 126 -8.60 -15.14 15.01
C PHE A 126 -7.21 -15.43 14.45
N ALA A 127 -6.84 -14.70 13.41
CA ALA A 127 -5.59 -14.84 12.69
C ALA A 127 -4.87 -13.49 12.58
N ALA A 128 -3.53 -13.52 12.63
CA ALA A 128 -2.69 -12.36 12.37
C ALA A 128 -1.69 -12.62 11.24
N ILE A 129 -1.60 -11.69 10.30
CA ILE A 129 -0.63 -11.71 9.19
C ILE A 129 0.33 -10.53 9.34
N ASN A 130 1.63 -10.83 9.41
CA ASN A 130 2.66 -9.81 9.49
C ASN A 130 2.96 -9.24 8.09
N VAL A 131 2.59 -7.99 7.84
CA VAL A 131 2.82 -7.33 6.54
C VAL A 131 4.31 -7.24 6.21
N ARG A 132 5.21 -7.18 7.21
CA ARG A 132 6.67 -7.07 7.00
C ARG A 132 7.31 -8.36 6.45
N ARG A 133 6.62 -9.51 6.50
CA ARG A 133 7.22 -10.79 6.10
C ARG A 133 7.11 -11.10 4.61
N GLY A 134 6.40 -10.28 3.84
CA GLY A 134 6.25 -10.51 2.41
C GLY A 134 5.04 -11.39 2.05
N ILE A 135 4.83 -11.59 0.74
CA ILE A 135 3.81 -12.49 0.19
C ILE A 135 4.46 -13.86 0.01
N VAL A 136 4.78 -14.54 1.12
CA VAL A 136 5.32 -15.90 1.14
C VAL A 136 4.79 -16.65 2.36
N PRO A 137 4.75 -17.99 2.34
CA PRO A 137 4.40 -18.76 3.52
C PRO A 137 5.34 -18.44 4.71
N PRO A 138 4.83 -18.42 5.96
CA PRO A 138 5.62 -18.06 7.15
C PRO A 138 6.92 -18.85 7.32
N GLU A 139 6.93 -20.11 6.90
CA GLU A 139 8.06 -21.05 6.98
C GLU A 139 9.14 -20.81 5.91
N HIS A 140 8.81 -20.06 4.85
CA HIS A 140 9.71 -19.70 3.75
C HIS A 140 10.21 -18.24 3.83
N GLY A 141 9.75 -17.47 4.83
CA GLY A 141 10.01 -16.03 4.94
C GLY A 141 11.44 -15.67 5.34
N GLY A 142 12.24 -15.21 4.37
CA GLY A 142 13.50 -14.50 4.59
C GLY A 142 13.30 -13.04 5.06
N SER A 143 14.37 -12.40 5.55
CA SER A 143 14.39 -11.03 6.09
C SER A 143 14.15 -9.90 5.07
N SER A 144 13.87 -10.24 3.82
CA SER A 144 13.70 -9.33 2.68
C SER A 144 12.26 -9.41 2.16
N GLY A 145 11.32 -8.78 2.85
CA GLY A 145 9.90 -8.78 2.46
C GLY A 145 9.09 -7.60 2.98
N GLY A 146 7.90 -7.47 2.43
CA GLY A 146 6.75 -6.76 3.02
C GLY A 146 6.37 -5.43 2.40
N ALA A 147 7.33 -4.72 1.81
CA ALA A 147 7.06 -3.46 1.14
C ALA A 147 8.01 -3.21 -0.03
N GLU A 148 7.44 -2.75 -1.14
CA GLU A 148 8.16 -2.26 -2.29
C GLU A 148 7.90 -0.77 -2.44
N VAL A 149 8.95 0.01 -2.66
CA VAL A 149 8.84 1.47 -2.73
C VAL A 149 9.43 1.96 -4.03
N PHE A 150 8.73 2.89 -4.69
CA PHE A 150 9.27 3.62 -5.81
C PHE A 150 9.01 5.12 -5.65
N THR A 151 9.96 5.94 -6.09
CA THR A 151 9.99 7.40 -5.87
C THR A 151 9.07 8.11 -6.84
N ILE A 152 8.12 8.95 -6.39
CA ILE A 152 7.21 9.77 -7.24
C ILE A 152 7.76 11.17 -7.55
N GLY A 153 8.88 11.55 -6.96
CA GLY A 153 9.65 12.71 -7.41
C GLY A 153 10.60 12.40 -8.57
N GLY A 154 11.23 13.45 -9.10
CA GLY A 154 12.23 13.36 -10.16
C GLY A 154 12.52 14.72 -10.79
N LEU A 155 13.12 14.71 -11.96
CA LEU A 155 13.38 15.90 -12.76
C LEU A 155 12.06 16.60 -13.16
N ARG A 156 12.00 17.93 -13.04
CA ARG A 156 10.90 18.71 -13.60
C ARG A 156 11.02 18.73 -15.11
N THR A 157 9.95 18.40 -15.82
CA THR A 157 9.92 18.42 -17.29
C THR A 157 8.73 19.20 -17.83
N SER A 158 8.86 19.70 -19.06
CA SER A 158 7.72 20.17 -19.86
C SER A 158 6.82 19.00 -20.30
N THR A 159 5.73 19.29 -21.02
CA THR A 159 4.89 18.28 -21.67
C THR A 159 5.56 17.59 -22.87
N GLU A 160 6.65 18.15 -23.40
CA GLU A 160 7.46 17.52 -24.44
C GLU A 160 8.65 16.74 -23.88
N GLY A 161 8.89 16.84 -22.56
CA GLY A 161 9.95 16.11 -21.87
C GLY A 161 11.25 16.91 -21.71
N GLU A 162 11.34 18.18 -22.09
CA GLU A 162 12.54 18.99 -21.79
C GLU A 162 12.69 19.14 -20.27
N VAL A 163 13.89 18.84 -19.75
CA VAL A 163 14.19 19.03 -18.33
C VAL A 163 14.37 20.52 -18.04
N SER A 164 13.80 20.99 -16.93
CA SER A 164 13.88 22.39 -16.51
C SER A 164 15.04 22.66 -15.55
N GLU A 165 15.65 23.83 -15.67
CA GLU A 165 16.49 24.46 -14.64
C GLU A 165 15.66 24.91 -13.43
N LEU A 166 16.36 25.36 -12.37
CA LEU A 166 15.73 25.87 -11.14
C LEU A 166 14.84 27.10 -11.40
N ASP A 167 15.17 27.91 -12.41
CA ASP A 167 14.39 29.07 -12.83
C ASP A 167 13.24 28.72 -13.80
N GLY A 168 13.07 27.44 -14.13
CA GLY A 168 12.03 26.94 -15.02
C GLY A 168 12.37 26.95 -16.50
N ARG A 169 13.54 27.49 -16.92
CA ARG A 169 13.96 27.43 -18.33
C ARG A 169 14.32 26.00 -18.74
N PRO A 170 14.07 25.58 -19.99
CA PRO A 170 14.49 24.27 -20.46
C PRO A 170 16.02 24.19 -20.58
N ILE A 171 16.60 23.07 -20.16
CA ILE A 171 18.02 22.74 -20.35
C ILE A 171 18.20 22.25 -21.80
N PRO A 172 18.98 22.96 -22.63
CA PRO A 172 19.20 22.58 -24.03
C PRO A 172 19.70 21.15 -24.20
N GLY A 173 18.95 20.33 -24.94
CA GLY A 173 19.35 18.96 -25.29
C GLY A 173 19.12 17.91 -24.20
N LEU A 174 18.61 18.30 -23.02
CA LEU A 174 18.31 17.36 -21.95
C LEU A 174 16.81 17.06 -21.88
N TYR A 175 16.47 15.78 -22.02
CA TYR A 175 15.10 15.28 -21.97
C TYR A 175 14.97 14.21 -20.89
N GLY A 176 13.79 14.12 -20.27
CA GLY A 176 13.45 13.13 -19.26
C GLY A 176 12.04 12.58 -19.46
N ALA A 177 11.83 11.33 -19.04
CA ALA A 177 10.51 10.72 -18.99
C ALA A 177 10.44 9.61 -17.92
N GLY A 178 9.21 9.17 -17.61
CA GLY A 178 8.95 8.08 -16.67
C GLY A 178 9.44 8.38 -15.27
N ARG A 179 9.96 7.36 -14.55
CA ARG A 179 10.33 7.51 -13.13
C ARG A 179 11.59 8.34 -12.87
N ALA A 180 12.28 8.79 -13.91
CA ALA A 180 13.33 9.79 -13.77
C ALA A 180 12.75 11.21 -13.60
N THR A 181 11.48 11.43 -13.91
CA THR A 181 10.82 12.74 -13.85
C THR A 181 9.78 12.81 -12.74
N SER A 182 9.49 14.04 -12.32
CA SER A 182 8.30 14.36 -11.54
C SER A 182 7.11 14.40 -12.51
N GLY A 183 6.64 13.22 -12.89
CA GLY A 183 5.52 13.03 -13.82
C GLY A 183 4.17 13.41 -13.23
N LEU A 184 3.10 12.74 -13.68
CA LEU A 184 1.72 13.04 -13.26
C LEU A 184 1.47 12.86 -11.75
N HIS A 185 2.28 12.05 -11.07
CA HIS A 185 2.11 11.73 -9.66
C HIS A 185 3.01 12.60 -8.79
N SER A 186 2.41 13.36 -7.88
CA SER A 186 3.11 14.18 -6.90
C SER A 186 2.87 13.70 -5.47
N TRP A 187 1.60 13.53 -5.08
CA TRP A 187 1.21 12.97 -3.79
C TRP A 187 0.10 11.94 -3.99
N GLY A 188 0.46 10.66 -3.83
CA GLY A 188 -0.40 9.52 -4.14
C GLY A 188 -0.16 8.94 -5.53
N TYR A 189 -0.72 7.76 -5.76
CA TYR A 189 -0.54 6.97 -6.97
C TYR A 189 -1.85 6.28 -7.33
N ILE A 190 -2.05 6.08 -8.63
CA ILE A 190 -3.18 5.33 -9.17
C ILE A 190 -2.60 4.14 -9.92
N SER A 191 -3.09 2.93 -9.68
CA SER A 191 -2.52 1.75 -10.36
C SER A 191 -2.53 1.90 -11.89
N GLY A 192 -1.48 1.39 -12.55
CA GLY A 192 -1.29 1.45 -14.00
C GLY A 192 -0.77 2.77 -14.57
N THR A 193 -0.98 3.89 -13.87
CA THR A 193 -0.59 5.21 -14.38
C THR A 193 0.91 5.40 -14.53
N SER A 194 1.76 4.71 -13.76
CA SER A 194 3.22 4.76 -13.97
C SER A 194 3.63 4.25 -15.36
N LEU A 195 2.97 3.20 -15.87
CA LEU A 195 3.26 2.65 -17.19
C LEU A 195 2.74 3.59 -18.28
N GLY A 196 1.56 4.16 -18.07
CA GLY A 196 0.95 5.15 -18.97
C GLY A 196 1.81 6.42 -19.08
N ASP A 197 2.21 7.00 -17.96
CA ASP A 197 3.09 8.18 -17.84
C ASP A 197 4.42 7.93 -18.57
N GLY A 198 5.10 6.83 -18.24
CA GLY A 198 6.37 6.46 -18.88
C GLY A 198 6.27 6.27 -20.39
N THR A 199 5.24 5.57 -20.87
CA THR A 199 5.07 5.28 -22.30
C THR A 199 4.69 6.54 -23.09
N PHE A 200 3.75 7.32 -22.56
CA PHE A 200 3.25 8.52 -23.25
C PHE A 200 4.32 9.62 -23.32
N PHE A 201 4.87 10.04 -22.18
CA PHE A 201 5.89 11.09 -22.15
C PHE A 201 7.23 10.61 -22.68
N GLY A 202 7.55 9.32 -22.54
CA GLY A 202 8.73 8.72 -23.19
C GLY A 202 8.70 8.85 -24.70
N ARG A 203 7.54 8.60 -25.32
CA ARG A 203 7.36 8.79 -26.77
C ARG A 203 7.49 10.27 -27.17
N ARG A 204 6.90 11.20 -26.39
CA ARG A 204 7.01 12.64 -26.67
C ARG A 204 8.45 13.14 -26.57
N ALA A 205 9.13 12.81 -25.47
CA ALA A 205 10.53 13.13 -25.25
C ALA A 205 11.42 12.61 -26.38
N GLY A 206 11.21 11.37 -26.82
CA GLY A 206 11.94 10.80 -27.95
C GLY A 206 11.74 11.56 -29.26
N ILE A 207 10.49 11.94 -29.59
CA ILE A 207 10.19 12.73 -30.79
C ILE A 207 10.81 14.12 -30.71
N ALA A 208 10.72 14.78 -29.55
CA ALA A 208 11.29 16.11 -29.34
C ALA A 208 12.81 16.12 -29.46
N ALA A 209 13.47 15.13 -28.84
CA ALA A 209 14.91 14.93 -28.96
C ALA A 209 15.35 14.71 -30.42
N ALA A 210 14.64 13.87 -31.18
CA ALA A 210 14.95 13.60 -32.58
C ALA A 210 14.83 14.84 -33.48
N ARG A 211 13.76 15.65 -33.30
CA ARG A 211 13.54 16.89 -34.06
C ARG A 211 14.63 17.94 -33.81
N ARG A 212 15.18 17.99 -32.59
CA ARG A 212 16.28 18.89 -32.25
C ARG A 212 17.58 18.48 -32.94
N SER A 213 17.88 17.18 -32.97
CA SER A 213 19.07 16.67 -33.66
C SER A 213 19.06 17.03 -35.15
N SER A 214 17.91 16.97 -35.81
CA SER A 214 17.78 17.37 -37.22
C SER A 214 17.96 18.87 -37.48
N THR A 215 17.71 19.73 -36.49
CA THR A 215 17.90 21.20 -36.62
C THR A 215 19.30 21.67 -36.24
N SER A 216 20.13 20.80 -35.67
CA SER A 216 21.51 21.11 -35.26
C SER A 216 22.55 20.81 -36.35
N THR A 217 22.10 20.34 -37.52
CA THR A 217 22.95 19.86 -38.63
C THR A 217 22.92 20.78 -39.85
N GLU A 218 22.40 22.00 -39.71
CA GLU A 218 22.53 23.13 -40.66
C GLU A 218 23.36 24.24 -40.02
#